data_AF-A0A6G5ABS7-F1
#
_entry.id   AF-A0A6G5ABS7-F1
#
_cell.length_a   1.000
_cell.length_b   1.000
_cell.length_c   1.000
_cell.angle_alpha   90.00
_cell.angle_beta   90.00
_cell.angle_gamma   90.00
#
_symmetry.space_group_name_H-M   'P 1'
#
loop_
_entity.id
_entity.type
_entity.pdbx_description
1 polymer ?
#
loop_
_entity_poly.entity_id
_entity_poly.type
_entity_poly.pdbx_seq_one_letter_code
_entity_poly.pdbx_strand_id
1 'polypeptide(L)'
;MLFFIYAIIGMQVFGNIMLASDSQITRHNNFRTFFQGLMLLFRCATGEAWQAIMMACVKGRPCDPLSKKEKPECGSNMAYAYFVSFIFFCSFLMLNLFVAVIMDNFDYLTRDSSILGAHHLDEFIRVWAEYDPNATGYIHYTEMYDMLRNMDPPLGFGNKCPYRLAYKKLIRMNMPVTEEGKVNFSTTLFALIRENLSIKMRPAEEMDQADKELKDTIRKLWPLHARKVTDKFMPPDSELGAGRLTVGKIYGGLLILENWRTTRFGQAPGAGSLTEKASPPSPPDSPVV
;
A
#
# COMPACT_ATOMS: atom_id res chain seq x y z
N MET A 1 26.87 -12.36 8.97
CA MET A 1 27.49 -13.12 10.08
C MET A 1 28.09 -14.45 9.61
N LEU A 2 27.32 -15.35 8.98
CA LEU A 2 27.82 -16.65 8.48
C LEU A 2 29.10 -16.53 7.64
N PHE A 3 29.07 -15.69 6.60
CA PHE A 3 30.22 -15.43 5.72
C PHE A 3 31.46 -14.95 6.45
N PHE A 4 31.30 -14.12 7.49
CA PHE A 4 32.41 -13.59 8.27
C PHE A 4 33.10 -14.70 9.06
N ILE A 5 32.33 -15.52 9.78
CA ILE A 5 32.85 -16.64 10.59
C ILE A 5 33.58 -17.64 9.70
N TYR A 6 32.95 -18.05 8.58
CA TYR A 6 33.54 -19.00 7.65
C TYR A 6 34.79 -18.43 6.97
N ALA A 7 34.81 -17.15 6.60
CA ALA A 7 36.01 -16.53 6.00
C ALA A 7 37.21 -16.59 6.94
N ILE A 8 37.01 -16.28 8.23
CA ILE A 8 38.09 -16.36 9.24
C ILE A 8 38.56 -17.80 9.44
N ILE A 9 37.64 -18.76 9.57
CA ILE A 9 38.00 -20.19 9.70
C ILE A 9 38.75 -20.67 8.45
N GLY A 10 38.27 -20.33 7.26
CA GLY A 10 38.88 -20.70 5.98
C GLY A 10 40.29 -20.12 5.82
N MET A 11 40.52 -18.87 6.26
CA MET A 11 41.86 -18.29 6.29
C MET A 11 42.83 -19.08 7.17
N GLN A 12 42.39 -19.46 8.38
CA GLN A 12 43.26 -20.20 9.31
C GLN A 12 43.58 -21.61 8.82
N VAL A 13 42.62 -22.29 8.20
CA VAL A 13 42.77 -23.70 7.81
C VAL A 13 43.39 -23.85 6.41
N PHE A 14 43.01 -23.00 5.45
CA PHE A 14 43.36 -23.13 4.03
C PHE A 14 44.23 -22.00 3.49
N GLY A 15 44.52 -20.95 4.27
CA GLY A 15 45.28 -19.78 3.79
C GLY A 15 46.71 -20.07 3.32
N ASN A 16 47.29 -21.19 3.77
CA ASN A 16 48.67 -21.59 3.46
C ASN A 16 48.83 -22.47 2.20
N ILE A 17 47.73 -22.79 1.51
CA ILE A 17 47.77 -23.59 0.28
C ILE A 17 48.47 -22.80 -0.84
N MET A 18 49.32 -23.48 -1.61
CA MET A 18 49.99 -22.90 -2.77
C MET A 18 48.96 -22.46 -3.82
N LEU A 19 49.17 -21.28 -4.38
CA LEU A 19 48.37 -20.79 -5.49
C LEU A 19 48.94 -21.36 -6.78
N ALA A 20 48.09 -22.01 -7.58
CA ALA A 20 48.48 -22.57 -8.86
C ALA A 20 47.42 -22.23 -9.90
N SER A 21 47.84 -21.87 -11.12
CA SER A 21 46.94 -21.44 -12.21
C SER A 21 46.10 -22.58 -12.80
N ASP A 22 46.57 -23.81 -12.63
CA ASP A 22 45.91 -25.07 -13.02
C ASP A 22 44.98 -25.62 -11.93
N SER A 23 45.00 -25.05 -10.72
CA SER A 23 44.15 -25.43 -9.59
C SER A 23 42.94 -24.50 -9.44
N GLN A 24 41.96 -24.92 -8.64
CA GLN A 24 40.86 -24.04 -8.24
C GLN A 24 41.29 -22.99 -7.19
N ILE A 25 42.44 -23.19 -6.54
CA ILE A 25 43.03 -22.23 -5.61
C ILE A 25 44.06 -21.37 -6.36
N THR A 26 43.62 -20.20 -6.81
CA THR A 26 44.38 -19.27 -7.67
C THR A 26 44.60 -17.94 -6.98
N ARG A 27 45.40 -17.04 -7.59
CA ARG A 27 45.60 -15.66 -7.12
C ARG A 27 44.29 -14.91 -6.86
N HIS A 28 43.23 -15.21 -7.60
CA HIS A 28 41.93 -14.56 -7.47
C HIS A 28 40.91 -15.38 -6.65
N ASN A 29 41.20 -16.65 -6.39
CA ASN A 29 40.30 -17.56 -5.68
C ASN A 29 41.06 -18.30 -4.56
N ASN A 30 41.20 -17.68 -3.39
CA ASN A 30 41.96 -18.25 -2.28
C ASN A 30 41.53 -17.71 -0.91
N PHE A 31 42.14 -18.27 0.15
CA PHE A 31 41.88 -17.93 1.55
C PHE A 31 43.05 -17.15 2.20
N ARG A 32 43.91 -16.45 1.45
CA ARG A 32 45.07 -15.74 2.06
C ARG A 32 44.66 -14.51 2.84
N THR A 33 43.69 -13.77 2.30
CA THR A 33 43.18 -12.55 2.90
C THR A 33 41.70 -12.67 3.17
N PHE A 34 41.19 -11.88 4.11
CA PHE A 34 39.79 -11.91 4.49
C PHE A 34 38.86 -11.66 3.31
N PHE A 35 39.13 -10.63 2.50
CA PHE A 35 38.30 -10.30 1.35
C PHE A 35 38.36 -11.36 0.25
N GLN A 36 39.51 -11.99 0.00
CA GLN A 36 39.59 -13.08 -0.97
C GLN A 36 38.84 -14.31 -0.49
N GLY A 37 38.95 -14.65 0.81
CA GLY A 37 38.17 -15.73 1.41
C GLY A 37 36.67 -15.46 1.36
N LEU A 38 36.26 -14.21 1.60
CA LEU A 38 34.87 -13.77 1.47
C LEU A 38 34.35 -13.91 0.03
N MET A 39 35.14 -13.49 -0.97
CA MET A 39 34.77 -13.61 -2.39
C MET A 39 34.70 -15.07 -2.85
N LEU A 40 35.63 -15.92 -2.39
CA LEU A 40 35.57 -17.35 -2.65
C LEU A 40 34.32 -17.98 -2.03
N LEU A 41 33.97 -17.61 -0.79
CA LEU A 41 32.74 -18.09 -0.15
C LEU A 41 31.48 -17.57 -0.86
N PHE A 42 31.51 -16.34 -1.38
CA PHE A 42 30.42 -15.81 -2.21
C PHE A 42 30.23 -16.63 -3.49
N ARG A 43 31.32 -16.96 -4.18
CA ARG A 43 31.30 -17.89 -5.32
C ARG A 43 30.75 -19.27 -4.93
N CYS A 44 31.10 -19.78 -3.75
CA CYS A 44 30.52 -21.03 -3.27
C CYS A 44 29.01 -20.91 -2.98
N ALA A 45 28.56 -19.77 -2.44
CA ALA A 45 27.15 -19.51 -2.13
C ALA A 45 26.26 -19.41 -3.37
N THR A 46 26.81 -18.97 -4.52
CA THR A 46 26.10 -19.01 -5.81
C THR A 46 26.09 -20.41 -6.44
N GLY A 47 26.76 -21.39 -5.83
CA GLY A 47 26.85 -22.77 -6.32
C GLY A 47 27.95 -22.99 -7.38
N GLU A 48 28.80 -22.01 -7.65
CA GLU A 48 29.80 -22.10 -8.72
C GLU A 48 31.01 -22.94 -8.32
N ALA A 49 31.10 -24.15 -8.89
CA ALA A 49 32.27 -25.03 -8.80
C ALA A 49 32.78 -25.28 -7.36
N TRP A 50 31.90 -25.14 -6.36
CA TRP A 50 32.28 -25.25 -4.94
C TRP A 50 32.83 -26.63 -4.61
N GLN A 51 32.35 -27.70 -5.27
CA GLN A 51 32.89 -29.05 -5.14
C GLN A 51 34.36 -29.14 -5.59
N ALA A 52 34.73 -28.42 -6.65
CA ALA A 52 36.09 -28.43 -7.17
C ALA A 52 37.03 -27.62 -6.24
N ILE A 53 36.53 -26.50 -5.70
CA ILE A 53 37.23 -25.71 -4.68
C ILE A 53 37.45 -26.54 -3.40
N MET A 54 36.43 -27.28 -2.96
CA MET A 54 36.52 -28.20 -1.82
C MET A 54 37.61 -29.23 -2.05
N MET A 55 37.62 -29.90 -3.20
CA MET A 55 38.65 -30.90 -3.54
C MET A 55 40.05 -30.29 -3.59
N ALA A 56 40.19 -29.04 -4.03
CA ALA A 56 41.47 -28.32 -4.02
C ALA A 56 41.95 -27.93 -2.61
N CYS A 57 41.11 -28.06 -1.57
CA CYS A 57 41.44 -27.79 -0.16
C CYS A 57 41.70 -29.06 0.69
N VAL A 58 41.51 -30.26 0.13
CA VAL A 58 41.75 -31.55 0.80
C VAL A 58 43.24 -31.72 1.13
N LYS A 59 43.57 -32.61 2.09
CA LYS A 59 44.96 -32.92 2.48
C LYS A 59 45.81 -33.38 1.28
N GLY A 60 47.10 -33.04 1.30
CA GLY A 60 48.08 -33.48 0.30
C GLY A 60 48.35 -32.45 -0.80
N ARG A 61 47.97 -31.18 -0.57
CA ARG A 61 48.21 -30.08 -1.50
C ARG A 61 49.55 -29.42 -1.20
N PRO A 62 50.28 -28.90 -2.20
CA PRO A 62 51.52 -28.18 -1.95
C PRO A 62 51.25 -26.94 -1.09
N CYS A 63 52.08 -26.71 -0.08
CA CYS A 63 52.09 -25.46 0.68
C CYS A 63 52.80 -24.33 -0.09
N ASP A 64 52.43 -23.07 0.19
CA ASP A 64 53.24 -21.92 -0.26
C ASP A 64 54.66 -22.01 0.35
N PRO A 65 55.75 -21.83 -0.42
CA PRO A 65 57.13 -21.76 0.10
C PRO A 65 57.32 -20.77 1.27
N LEU A 66 56.56 -19.68 1.31
CA LEU A 66 56.59 -18.65 2.37
C LEU A 66 55.90 -19.09 3.67
N SER A 67 55.20 -20.22 3.66
CA SER A 67 54.45 -20.77 4.81
C SER A 67 55.37 -21.27 5.94
N LYS A 68 56.67 -21.49 5.67
CA LYS A 68 57.69 -21.99 6.62
C LYS A 68 57.27 -23.24 7.41
N LYS A 69 56.37 -24.06 6.87
CA LYS A 69 55.93 -25.31 7.51
C LYS A 69 57.00 -26.39 7.36
N GLU A 70 57.16 -27.19 8.42
CA GLU A 70 58.08 -28.34 8.43
C GLU A 70 57.69 -29.43 7.43
N LYS A 71 56.38 -29.57 7.15
CA LYS A 71 55.85 -30.50 6.14
C LYS A 71 55.35 -29.70 4.94
N PRO A 72 55.75 -30.05 3.69
CA PRO A 72 55.31 -29.36 2.48
C PRO A 72 53.85 -29.68 2.09
N GLU A 73 53.13 -30.41 2.95
CA GLU A 73 51.73 -30.78 2.75
C GLU A 73 50.78 -29.82 3.49
N CYS A 74 49.91 -29.20 2.71
CA CYS A 74 48.82 -28.34 3.15
C CYS A 74 47.46 -28.94 2.77
N GLY A 75 46.40 -28.26 3.19
CA GLY A 75 45.03 -28.75 3.08
C GLY A 75 44.66 -29.69 4.24
N SER A 76 43.36 -29.95 4.38
CA SER A 76 42.82 -30.76 5.48
C SER A 76 41.58 -31.52 5.01
N ASN A 77 41.40 -32.74 5.51
CA ASN A 77 40.17 -33.50 5.28
C ASN A 77 38.95 -32.84 5.95
N MET A 78 39.16 -31.88 6.86
CA MET A 78 38.10 -31.00 7.38
C MET A 78 37.44 -30.16 6.27
N ALA A 79 38.05 -30.03 5.09
CA ALA A 79 37.45 -29.38 3.92
C ALA A 79 36.06 -29.93 3.58
N TYR A 80 35.85 -31.25 3.65
CA TYR A 80 34.53 -31.84 3.38
C TYR A 80 33.45 -31.28 4.32
N ALA A 81 33.70 -31.34 5.64
CA ALA A 81 32.77 -30.84 6.63
C ALA A 81 32.59 -29.30 6.54
N TYR A 82 33.67 -28.57 6.28
CA TYR A 82 33.64 -27.11 6.12
C TYR A 82 32.76 -26.68 4.95
N PHE A 83 33.00 -27.18 3.73
CA PHE A 83 32.25 -26.76 2.55
C PHE A 83 30.81 -27.29 2.55
N VAL A 84 30.58 -28.54 2.94
CA VAL A 84 29.22 -29.10 2.99
C VAL A 84 28.35 -28.38 4.02
N SER A 85 28.88 -28.10 5.23
CA SER A 85 28.13 -27.33 6.23
C SER A 85 27.88 -25.89 5.77
N PHE A 86 28.85 -25.24 5.13
CA PHE A 86 28.69 -23.90 4.57
C PHE A 86 27.55 -23.85 3.55
N ILE A 87 27.55 -24.76 2.58
CA ILE A 87 26.50 -24.82 1.54
C ILE A 87 25.14 -25.09 2.16
N PHE A 88 25.05 -26.01 3.13
CA PHE A 88 23.80 -26.29 3.83
C PHE A 88 23.23 -25.06 4.54
N PHE A 89 24.04 -24.40 5.39
CA PHE A 89 23.58 -23.22 6.12
C PHE A 89 23.31 -22.03 5.19
N CYS A 90 24.12 -21.84 4.14
CA CYS A 90 23.91 -20.76 3.18
C CYS A 90 22.60 -20.95 2.41
N SER A 91 22.34 -22.15 1.90
CA SER A 91 21.08 -22.48 1.21
C SER A 91 19.88 -22.33 2.13
N PHE A 92 19.98 -22.76 3.40
CA PHE A 92 18.93 -22.56 4.39
C PHE A 92 18.63 -21.09 4.64
N LEU A 93 19.67 -20.26 4.81
CA LEU A 93 19.49 -18.81 5.00
C LEU A 93 18.91 -18.14 3.75
N MET A 94 19.38 -18.49 2.55
CA MET A 94 18.85 -17.95 1.29
C MET A 94 17.37 -18.31 1.10
N LEU A 95 16.98 -19.56 1.39
CA LEU A 95 15.58 -19.98 1.33
C LEU A 95 14.72 -19.20 2.33
N ASN A 96 15.17 -19.07 3.58
CA ASN A 96 14.41 -18.34 4.60
C ASN A 96 14.29 -16.84 4.25
N LEU A 97 15.31 -16.24 3.66
CA LEU A 97 15.23 -14.86 3.16
C LEU A 97 14.21 -14.75 2.04
N PHE A 98 14.23 -15.69 1.09
CA PHE A 98 13.26 -15.70 -0.01
C PHE A 98 11.82 -15.87 0.49
N VAL A 99 11.59 -16.77 1.45
CA VAL A 99 10.28 -16.95 2.09
C VAL A 99 9.84 -15.70 2.83
N ALA A 100 10.72 -15.04 3.58
CA ALA A 100 10.40 -13.79 4.27
C ALA A 100 10.00 -12.69 3.27
N VAL A 101 10.79 -12.48 2.22
CA VAL A 101 10.48 -11.51 1.15
C VAL A 101 9.16 -11.86 0.47
N ILE A 102 8.90 -13.14 0.17
CA ILE A 102 7.63 -13.53 -0.41
C ILE A 102 6.49 -13.27 0.55
N MET A 103 6.59 -13.57 1.84
CA MET A 103 5.51 -13.31 2.80
C MET A 103 5.19 -11.82 2.89
N ASP A 104 6.20 -10.95 2.90
CA ASP A 104 6.00 -9.50 2.88
C ASP A 104 5.33 -9.01 1.58
N ASN A 105 5.59 -9.70 0.45
CA ASN A 105 4.97 -9.40 -0.84
C ASN A 105 3.67 -10.19 -1.08
N PHE A 106 3.36 -11.20 -0.27
CA PHE A 106 2.20 -12.07 -0.46
C PHE A 106 0.93 -11.27 -0.22
N ASP A 107 0.91 -10.43 0.81
CA ASP A 107 -0.20 -9.50 1.08
C ASP A 107 -0.47 -8.53 -0.09
N TYR A 108 0.55 -8.23 -0.91
CA TYR A 108 0.38 -7.46 -2.14
C TYR A 108 -0.13 -8.33 -3.30
N LEU A 109 0.42 -9.53 -3.46
CA LEU A 109 0.15 -10.44 -4.60
C LEU A 109 -1.17 -11.20 -4.49
N THR A 110 -1.59 -11.56 -3.27
CA THR A 110 -2.86 -12.25 -2.98
C THR A 110 -3.89 -11.32 -2.38
N ARG A 111 -3.69 -10.00 -2.50
CA ARG A 111 -4.79 -9.08 -2.29
C ARG A 111 -5.82 -9.43 -3.36
N ASP A 112 -6.83 -10.23 -2.96
CA ASP A 112 -8.08 -10.37 -3.69
C ASP A 112 -8.37 -9.00 -4.24
N SER A 113 -8.42 -8.86 -5.56
CA SER A 113 -8.52 -7.59 -6.29
C SER A 113 -9.58 -6.76 -5.59
N SER A 114 -9.14 -5.97 -4.61
CA SER A 114 -10.07 -5.44 -3.63
C SER A 114 -10.87 -4.48 -4.46
N ILE A 115 -12.20 -4.58 -4.37
CA ILE A 115 -13.14 -3.72 -5.11
C ILE A 115 -12.61 -2.28 -5.11
N LEU A 116 -11.93 -1.88 -4.03
CA LEU A 116 -11.12 -0.67 -3.93
C LEU A 116 -9.60 -0.91 -3.77
N GLY A 117 -8.80 -0.80 -4.84
CA GLY A 117 -7.32 -0.71 -4.79
C GLY A 117 -6.73 0.70 -4.64
N ALA A 118 -5.40 0.80 -4.51
CA ALA A 118 -4.67 2.08 -4.33
C ALA A 118 -4.83 3.05 -5.50
N HIS A 119 -4.90 2.55 -6.73
CA HIS A 119 -5.10 3.37 -7.93
C HIS A 119 -6.41 4.18 -7.90
N HIS A 120 -7.47 3.65 -7.29
CA HIS A 120 -8.72 4.41 -7.12
C HIS A 120 -8.56 5.57 -6.13
N LEU A 121 -7.71 5.41 -5.10
CA LEU A 121 -7.41 6.49 -4.16
C LEU A 121 -6.61 7.59 -4.85
N ASP A 122 -5.64 7.21 -5.70
CA ASP A 122 -4.86 8.17 -6.50
C ASP A 122 -5.75 8.93 -7.49
N GLU A 123 -6.72 8.25 -8.11
CA GLU A 123 -7.70 8.89 -8.97
C GLU A 123 -8.56 9.89 -8.19
N PHE A 124 -9.06 9.53 -7.01
CA PHE A 124 -9.82 10.45 -6.15
C PHE A 124 -9.00 11.70 -5.79
N ILE A 125 -7.73 11.53 -5.41
CA ILE A 125 -6.84 12.66 -5.10
C ILE A 125 -6.65 13.56 -6.31
N ARG A 126 -6.43 12.97 -7.49
CA ARG A 126 -6.25 13.71 -8.74
C ARG A 126 -7.48 14.54 -9.09
N VAL A 127 -8.67 13.92 -9.07
CA VAL A 127 -9.91 14.62 -9.41
C VAL A 127 -10.24 15.67 -8.34
N TRP A 128 -10.02 15.40 -7.06
CA TRP A 128 -10.22 16.41 -6.01
C TRP A 128 -9.35 17.65 -6.21
N ALA A 129 -8.09 17.48 -6.63
CA ALA A 129 -7.17 18.58 -6.88
C ALA A 129 -7.63 19.52 -8.02
N GLU A 130 -8.45 19.03 -8.95
CA GLU A 130 -9.05 19.87 -9.99
C GLU A 130 -10.10 20.84 -9.42
N TYR A 131 -10.78 20.47 -8.33
CA TYR A 131 -11.79 21.29 -7.64
C TYR A 131 -11.22 22.12 -6.47
N ASP A 132 -10.10 21.70 -5.88
CA ASP A 132 -9.39 22.43 -4.81
C ASP A 132 -7.92 22.74 -5.20
N PRO A 133 -7.69 23.65 -6.17
CA PRO A 133 -6.35 23.97 -6.66
C PRO A 133 -5.44 24.61 -5.60
N ASN A 134 -6.03 25.19 -4.55
CA ASN A 134 -5.31 25.84 -3.46
C ASN A 134 -4.97 24.87 -2.30
N ALA A 135 -5.32 23.58 -2.43
CA ALA A 135 -5.10 22.55 -1.40
C ALA A 135 -5.62 22.96 -0.01
N THR A 136 -6.79 23.62 0.02
CA THR A 136 -7.44 24.03 1.27
C THR A 136 -7.95 22.83 2.07
N GLY A 137 -8.18 21.69 1.40
CA GLY A 137 -8.78 20.48 1.94
C GLY A 137 -10.32 20.54 2.00
N TYR A 138 -10.94 21.55 1.39
CA TYR A 138 -12.39 21.78 1.42
C TYR A 138 -12.94 22.11 0.04
N ILE A 139 -14.10 21.54 -0.30
CA ILE A 139 -14.86 21.88 -1.52
C ILE A 139 -16.34 22.08 -1.17
N HIS A 140 -17.09 22.81 -2.00
CA HIS A 140 -18.53 22.99 -1.76
C HIS A 140 -19.30 21.68 -1.97
N TYR A 141 -20.39 21.45 -1.22
CA TYR A 141 -21.13 20.18 -1.27
C TYR A 141 -21.76 19.86 -2.64
N THR A 142 -22.00 20.88 -3.47
CA THR A 142 -22.47 20.72 -4.86
C THR A 142 -21.33 20.31 -5.79
N GLU A 143 -20.16 20.94 -5.66
CA GLU A 143 -18.96 20.58 -6.43
C GLU A 143 -18.50 19.16 -6.10
N MET A 144 -18.60 18.75 -4.84
CA MET A 144 -18.37 17.36 -4.43
C MET A 144 -19.31 16.40 -5.18
N TYR A 145 -20.58 16.76 -5.35
CA TYR A 145 -21.52 15.91 -6.07
C TYR A 145 -21.17 15.79 -7.55
N ASP A 146 -20.80 16.90 -8.19
CA ASP A 146 -20.37 16.92 -9.58
C ASP A 146 -19.08 16.12 -9.79
N MET A 147 -18.10 16.30 -8.88
CA MET A 147 -16.86 15.53 -8.83
C MET A 147 -17.12 14.02 -8.75
N LEU A 148 -18.01 13.59 -7.84
CA LEU A 148 -18.37 12.18 -7.70
C LEU A 148 -19.11 11.63 -8.91
N ARG A 149 -19.82 12.47 -9.66
CA ARG A 149 -20.51 12.05 -10.88
C ARG A 149 -19.55 11.86 -12.05
N ASN A 150 -18.52 12.69 -12.13
CA ASN A 150 -17.49 12.64 -13.17
C ASN A 150 -16.48 11.51 -12.97
N MET A 151 -16.36 10.99 -11.75
CA MET A 151 -15.49 9.85 -11.43
C MET A 151 -16.24 8.53 -11.59
N ASP A 152 -15.57 7.52 -12.13
CA ASP A 152 -16.15 6.19 -12.34
C ASP A 152 -16.24 5.38 -11.02
N PRO A 153 -17.14 4.38 -10.94
CA PRO A 153 -17.14 3.41 -9.85
C PRO A 153 -15.76 2.73 -9.71
N PRO A 154 -15.28 2.40 -8.48
CA PRO A 154 -16.03 2.14 -7.25
C PRO A 154 -16.23 3.36 -6.33
N LEU A 155 -15.33 4.35 -6.31
CA LEU A 155 -15.48 5.51 -5.43
C LEU A 155 -16.46 6.53 -5.99
N GLY A 156 -16.58 6.60 -7.32
CA GLY A 156 -17.45 7.53 -8.01
C GLY A 156 -18.83 6.94 -8.27
N PHE A 157 -19.73 7.78 -8.75
CA PHE A 157 -21.05 7.38 -9.19
C PHE A 157 -21.06 7.07 -10.69
N GLY A 158 -20.20 7.73 -11.47
CA GLY A 158 -20.19 7.69 -12.92
C GLY A 158 -21.32 8.52 -13.55
N ASN A 159 -21.08 8.97 -14.78
CA ASN A 159 -21.93 9.93 -15.49
C ASN A 159 -23.38 9.44 -15.72
N LYS A 160 -23.58 8.12 -15.74
CA LYS A 160 -24.89 7.47 -15.98
C LYS A 160 -25.67 7.19 -14.70
N CYS A 161 -25.15 7.54 -13.52
CA CYS A 161 -25.82 7.24 -12.26
C CYS A 161 -27.14 8.02 -12.10
N PRO A 162 -28.26 7.34 -11.79
CA PRO A 162 -29.49 8.01 -11.41
C PRO A 162 -29.30 8.83 -10.14
N TYR A 163 -29.79 10.07 -10.16
CA TYR A 163 -29.69 11.01 -9.03
C TYR A 163 -30.22 10.41 -7.72
N ARG A 164 -31.32 9.63 -7.75
CA ARG A 164 -31.88 8.96 -6.57
C ARG A 164 -30.89 7.98 -5.92
N LEU A 165 -30.14 7.24 -6.73
CA LEU A 165 -29.16 6.28 -6.22
C LEU A 165 -27.96 7.02 -5.60
N ALA A 166 -27.50 8.08 -6.27
CA ALA A 166 -26.42 8.93 -5.77
C ALA A 166 -26.82 9.60 -4.44
N TYR A 167 -28.02 10.18 -4.35
CA TYR A 167 -28.52 10.82 -3.13
C TYR A 167 -28.67 9.80 -2.00
N LYS A 168 -29.17 8.59 -2.28
CA LYS A 168 -29.24 7.52 -1.28
C LYS A 168 -27.85 7.19 -0.72
N LYS A 169 -26.81 7.11 -1.55
CA LYS A 169 -25.42 6.91 -1.09
C LYS A 169 -24.92 8.11 -0.26
N LEU A 170 -25.13 9.35 -0.71
CA LEU A 170 -24.73 10.57 0.02
C LEU A 170 -25.41 10.68 1.39
N ILE A 171 -26.69 10.30 1.49
CA ILE A 171 -27.44 10.28 2.75
C ILE A 171 -26.83 9.29 3.74
N ARG A 172 -26.46 8.10 3.26
CA ARG A 172 -25.82 7.07 4.09
C ARG A 172 -24.42 7.47 4.57
N MET A 173 -23.71 8.29 3.80
CA MET A 173 -22.38 8.79 4.18
C MET A 173 -22.40 9.85 5.29
N ASN A 174 -23.53 10.54 5.48
CA ASN A 174 -23.80 11.49 6.58
C ASN A 174 -22.62 12.39 7.01
N MET A 175 -21.92 12.96 6.03
CA MET A 175 -20.73 13.79 6.28
C MET A 175 -21.11 15.17 6.85
N PRO A 176 -20.32 15.73 7.78
CA PRO A 176 -20.55 17.05 8.34
C PRO A 176 -20.29 18.13 7.28
N VAL A 177 -21.06 19.21 7.31
CA VAL A 177 -20.90 20.36 6.43
C VAL A 177 -20.62 21.59 7.27
N THR A 178 -19.64 22.39 6.86
CA THR A 178 -19.34 23.68 7.49
C THR A 178 -20.45 24.70 7.25
N GLU A 179 -20.46 25.81 7.99
CA GLU A 179 -21.49 26.87 7.84
C GLU A 179 -21.51 27.48 6.42
N GLU A 180 -20.40 27.43 5.71
CA GLU A 180 -20.26 27.88 4.32
C GLU A 180 -20.67 26.83 3.27
N GLY A 181 -21.23 25.67 3.68
CA GLY A 181 -21.60 24.62 2.74
C GLY A 181 -20.43 23.75 2.25
N LYS A 182 -19.24 23.84 2.88
CA LYS A 182 -18.05 23.08 2.46
C LYS A 182 -17.87 21.77 3.22
N VAL A 183 -17.34 20.77 2.53
CA VAL A 183 -17.02 19.41 3.04
C VAL A 183 -15.51 19.19 3.06
N ASN A 184 -15.01 18.39 4.00
CA ASN A 184 -13.57 18.11 4.15
C ASN A 184 -13.12 16.89 3.34
N PHE A 185 -11.95 16.98 2.68
CA PHE A 185 -11.31 15.89 1.93
C PHE A 185 -11.25 14.56 2.70
N SER A 186 -10.68 14.56 3.91
CA SER A 186 -10.43 13.33 4.66
C SER A 186 -11.72 12.67 5.11
N THR A 187 -12.72 13.47 5.49
CA THR A 187 -14.03 12.97 5.90
C THR A 187 -14.79 12.41 4.70
N THR A 188 -14.72 13.08 3.54
CA THR A 188 -15.35 12.62 2.31
C THR A 188 -14.74 11.33 1.79
N LEU A 189 -13.41 11.26 1.70
CA LEU A 189 -12.73 10.05 1.27
C LEU A 189 -13.05 8.87 2.19
N PHE A 190 -12.96 9.06 3.51
CA PHE A 190 -13.26 7.99 4.45
C PHE A 190 -14.72 7.51 4.36
N ALA A 191 -15.68 8.43 4.21
CA ALA A 191 -17.09 8.07 4.06
C ALA A 191 -17.37 7.25 2.79
N LEU A 192 -16.73 7.58 1.67
CA LEU A 192 -16.84 6.83 0.42
C LEU A 192 -16.23 5.42 0.54
N ILE A 193 -15.07 5.31 1.18
CA ILE A 193 -14.43 4.02 1.45
C ILE A 193 -15.33 3.17 2.35
N ARG A 194 -15.85 3.76 3.42
CA ARG A 194 -16.72 3.11 4.39
C ARG A 194 -17.99 2.55 3.74
N GLU A 195 -18.65 3.34 2.90
CA GLU A 195 -19.88 2.92 2.21
C GLU A 195 -19.60 1.83 1.16
N ASN A 196 -18.54 1.95 0.35
CA ASN A 196 -18.26 0.96 -0.69
C ASN A 196 -17.75 -0.39 -0.14
N LEU A 197 -17.02 -0.37 0.98
CA LEU A 197 -16.56 -1.59 1.66
C LEU A 197 -17.55 -2.09 2.73
N SER A 198 -18.68 -1.39 2.93
CA SER A 198 -19.67 -1.71 3.97
C SER A 198 -19.08 -1.87 5.38
N ILE A 199 -18.08 -1.04 5.73
CA ILE A 199 -17.38 -1.13 7.01
C ILE A 199 -18.33 -0.69 8.13
N LYS A 200 -18.77 -1.64 8.96
CA LYS A 200 -19.67 -1.40 10.10
C LYS A 200 -20.90 -0.56 9.69
N MET A 201 -21.49 -0.86 8.54
CA MET A 201 -22.75 -0.24 8.11
C MET A 201 -23.93 -1.07 8.66
N ARG A 202 -24.83 -0.43 9.40
CA ARG A 202 -26.03 -1.03 10.02
C ARG A 202 -27.30 -0.25 9.62
N PRO A 203 -28.51 -0.72 9.96
CA PRO A 203 -29.73 0.08 9.81
C PRO A 203 -29.61 1.42 10.55
N ALA A 204 -30.34 2.44 10.09
CA ALA A 204 -30.21 3.82 10.59
C ALA A 204 -30.37 3.95 12.12
N GLU A 205 -31.18 3.08 12.73
CA GLU A 205 -31.42 3.04 14.19
C GLU A 205 -30.18 2.63 14.99
N GLU A 206 -29.28 1.85 14.40
CA GLU A 206 -28.09 1.30 15.07
C GLU A 206 -26.78 1.93 14.56
N MET A 207 -26.85 2.91 13.66
CA MET A 207 -25.67 3.52 13.05
C MET A 207 -24.78 4.23 14.08
N ASP A 208 -25.36 4.93 15.06
CA ASP A 208 -24.59 5.61 16.11
C ASP A 208 -23.80 4.62 16.98
N GLN A 209 -24.37 3.43 17.22
CA GLN A 209 -23.69 2.36 17.93
C GLN A 209 -22.55 1.77 17.09
N ALA A 210 -22.78 1.59 15.78
CA ALA A 210 -21.76 1.12 14.85
C ALA A 210 -20.58 2.11 14.72
N ASP A 211 -20.86 3.41 14.74
CA ASP A 211 -19.86 4.48 14.72
C ASP A 211 -18.99 4.45 15.99
N LYS A 212 -19.59 4.26 17.16
CA LYS A 212 -18.86 4.10 18.44
C LYS A 212 -17.94 2.88 18.42
N GLU A 213 -18.45 1.72 17.99
CA GLU A 213 -17.65 0.50 17.83
C GLU A 213 -16.47 0.70 16.87
N LEU A 214 -16.68 1.44 15.76
CA LEU A 214 -15.64 1.75 14.80
C LEU A 214 -14.58 2.68 15.39
N LYS A 215 -14.99 3.72 16.13
CA LYS A 215 -14.07 4.63 16.85
C LYS A 215 -13.19 3.83 17.83
N ASP A 216 -13.77 2.90 18.58
CA ASP A 216 -13.02 2.07 19.53
C ASP A 216 -12.07 1.09 18.83
N THR A 217 -12.49 0.52 17.69
CA THR A 217 -11.63 -0.35 16.89
C THR A 217 -10.43 0.43 16.33
N ILE A 218 -10.64 1.64 15.80
CA ILE A 218 -9.57 2.51 15.31
C ILE A 218 -8.62 2.91 16.44
N ARG A 219 -9.13 3.21 17.64
CA ARG A 219 -8.31 3.51 18.82
C ARG A 219 -7.42 2.35 19.25
N LYS A 220 -7.91 1.11 19.13
CA LYS A 220 -7.13 -0.10 19.40
C LYS A 220 -6.07 -0.35 18.33
N LEU A 221 -6.42 -0.17 17.06
CA LEU A 221 -5.50 -0.37 15.93
C LEU A 221 -4.40 0.71 15.86
N TRP A 222 -4.73 1.96 16.21
CA TRP A 222 -3.82 3.09 16.08
C TRP A 222 -3.63 3.86 17.39
N PRO A 223 -2.99 3.27 18.41
CA PRO A 223 -2.94 3.82 19.77
C PRO A 223 -2.31 5.23 19.85
N LEU A 224 -1.36 5.55 18.96
CA LEU A 224 -0.62 6.82 18.99
C LEU A 224 -1.27 7.98 18.23
N HIS A 225 -2.01 7.72 17.13
CA HIS A 225 -2.59 8.78 16.29
C HIS A 225 -4.12 8.87 16.37
N ALA A 226 -4.81 7.82 16.86
CA ALA A 226 -6.27 7.78 16.85
C ALA A 226 -6.88 9.00 17.56
N ARG A 227 -6.33 9.47 18.68
CA ARG A 227 -6.87 10.63 19.40
C ARG A 227 -6.97 11.91 18.57
N LYS A 228 -6.10 12.12 17.59
CA LYS A 228 -6.12 13.32 16.73
C LYS A 228 -6.86 13.11 15.42
N VAL A 229 -6.94 11.87 14.97
CA VAL A 229 -7.37 11.51 13.61
C VAL A 229 -8.81 10.96 13.60
N THR A 230 -9.24 10.30 14.68
CA THR A 230 -10.57 9.68 14.77
C THR A 230 -11.69 10.70 14.59
N ASP A 231 -11.53 11.91 15.15
CA ASP A 231 -12.55 12.97 15.06
C ASP A 231 -12.64 13.58 13.67
N LYS A 232 -11.59 13.44 12.83
CA LYS A 232 -11.59 13.88 11.43
C LYS A 232 -12.31 12.87 10.51
N PHE A 233 -12.17 11.58 10.79
CA PHE A 233 -12.79 10.52 9.99
C PHE A 233 -14.27 10.31 10.34
N MET A 234 -14.62 10.46 11.60
CA MET A 234 -16.01 10.43 12.06
C MET A 234 -16.25 11.65 12.92
N PRO A 235 -17.15 12.56 12.50
CA PRO A 235 -17.46 13.73 13.31
C PRO A 235 -17.89 13.31 14.73
N PRO A 236 -17.59 14.16 15.73
CA PRO A 236 -18.13 13.96 17.07
C PRO A 236 -19.66 14.13 17.06
N ASP A 237 -20.36 13.42 17.95
CA ASP A 237 -21.82 13.43 18.05
C ASP A 237 -22.39 14.86 18.22
N SER A 238 -21.58 15.79 18.73
CA SER A 238 -21.87 17.23 18.84
C SER A 238 -22.05 17.95 17.50
N GLU A 239 -21.34 17.53 16.45
CA GLU A 239 -21.45 18.09 15.09
C GLU A 239 -22.61 17.48 14.30
N LEU A 240 -23.15 16.35 14.76
CA LEU A 240 -24.30 15.67 14.16
C LEU A 240 -25.65 16.14 14.77
N GLY A 241 -25.59 16.85 15.90
CA GLY A 241 -26.72 17.32 16.70
C GLY A 241 -27.62 18.38 16.03
N ALA A 242 -28.60 18.84 16.81
CA ALA A 242 -29.58 19.84 16.37
C ALA A 242 -28.91 21.18 16.02
N GLY A 243 -29.23 21.74 14.86
CA GLY A 243 -28.67 23.02 14.36
C GLY A 243 -27.45 22.91 13.45
N ARG A 244 -26.83 21.72 13.33
CA ARG A 244 -25.71 21.46 12.40
C ARG A 244 -26.18 20.69 11.16
N LEU A 245 -25.74 21.15 9.99
CA LEU A 245 -26.12 20.61 8.69
C LEU A 245 -25.15 19.48 8.28
N THR A 246 -25.71 18.38 7.76
CA THR A 246 -24.93 17.29 7.17
C THR A 246 -25.33 17.11 5.72
N VAL A 247 -24.45 16.53 4.92
CA VAL A 247 -24.73 16.17 3.52
C VAL A 247 -26.01 15.32 3.44
N GLY A 248 -26.21 14.42 4.40
CA GLY A 248 -27.42 13.60 4.45
C GLY A 248 -28.69 14.40 4.73
N LYS A 249 -28.66 15.41 5.62
CA LYS A 249 -29.81 16.30 5.85
C LYS A 249 -30.13 17.13 4.60
N ILE A 250 -29.12 17.64 3.89
CA ILE A 250 -29.29 18.43 2.65
C ILE A 250 -29.93 17.58 1.56
N TYR A 251 -29.29 16.48 1.18
CA TYR A 251 -29.78 15.63 0.08
C TYR A 251 -31.06 14.87 0.44
N GLY A 252 -31.26 14.55 1.72
CA GLY A 252 -32.54 14.02 2.23
C GLY A 252 -33.67 15.04 2.09
N GLY A 253 -33.43 16.31 2.45
CA GLY A 253 -34.39 17.40 2.27
C GLY A 253 -34.73 17.65 0.79
N LEU A 254 -33.72 17.63 -0.09
CA LEU A 254 -33.92 17.74 -1.54
C LEU A 254 -34.79 16.60 -2.08
N LEU A 255 -34.55 15.36 -1.62
CA LEU A 255 -35.31 14.19 -2.04
C LEU A 255 -36.76 14.24 -1.54
N ILE A 256 -37.00 14.72 -0.31
CA ILE A 256 -38.35 14.95 0.21
C ILE A 256 -39.06 16.04 -0.58
N LEU A 257 -38.38 17.16 -0.87
CA LEU A 257 -38.93 18.27 -1.64
C LEU A 257 -39.35 17.83 -3.05
N GLU A 258 -38.51 17.03 -3.71
CA GLU A 258 -38.79 16.50 -5.03
C GLU A 258 -39.98 15.53 -5.01
N ASN A 259 -40.00 14.59 -4.04
CA ASN A 259 -41.15 13.70 -3.86
C ASN A 259 -42.43 14.50 -3.64
N TRP A 260 -42.41 15.53 -2.78
CA TRP A 260 -43.56 16.41 -2.54
C TRP A 260 -44.03 17.14 -3.81
N ARG A 261 -43.11 17.67 -4.61
CA ARG A 261 -43.44 18.30 -5.91
C ARG A 261 -44.12 17.30 -6.84
N THR A 262 -43.61 16.09 -6.94
CA THR A 262 -44.22 15.05 -7.79
C THR A 262 -45.59 14.60 -7.28
N THR A 263 -45.83 14.56 -5.97
CA THR A 263 -47.14 14.16 -5.41
C THR A 263 -48.20 15.26 -5.57
N ARG A 264 -47.81 16.54 -5.46
CA ARG A 264 -48.76 17.67 -5.48
C ARG A 264 -49.06 18.21 -6.88
N PHE A 265 -48.08 18.20 -7.79
CA PHE A 265 -48.29 18.62 -9.19
C PHE A 265 -48.68 17.47 -10.13
N GLY A 266 -48.46 16.21 -9.73
CA GLY A 266 -48.94 15.04 -10.48
C GLY A 266 -50.45 14.79 -10.37
N GLN A 267 -51.17 15.54 -9.53
CA GLN A 267 -52.63 15.47 -9.36
C GLN A 267 -53.39 16.71 -9.84
N ALA A 268 -52.72 17.68 -10.47
CA ALA A 268 -53.41 18.78 -11.15
C ALA A 268 -53.65 18.39 -12.63
N PRO A 269 -54.91 18.25 -13.10
CA PRO A 269 -55.16 17.92 -14.49
C PRO A 269 -54.90 19.16 -15.35
N GLY A 270 -53.84 19.12 -16.15
CA GLY A 270 -53.64 20.05 -17.27
C GLY A 270 -52.35 20.87 -17.22
N ALA A 271 -51.23 20.25 -17.56
CA ALA A 271 -50.17 20.89 -18.35
C ALA A 271 -49.31 19.77 -18.96
N GLY A 272 -49.40 19.63 -20.29
CA GLY A 272 -48.78 18.56 -21.03
C GLY A 272 -47.24 18.60 -21.03
N SER A 273 -46.68 17.44 -21.36
CA SER A 273 -45.33 17.21 -21.85
C SER A 273 -44.62 18.44 -22.43
N LEU A 274 -43.52 18.84 -21.79
CA LEU A 274 -42.42 19.55 -22.45
C LEU A 274 -41.09 18.96 -21.99
N THR A 275 -40.71 17.85 -22.63
CA THR A 275 -39.30 17.56 -22.90
C THR A 275 -38.84 18.51 -24.01
N GLU A 276 -38.11 19.58 -23.69
CA GLU A 276 -37.08 20.12 -24.58
C GLU A 276 -36.15 21.12 -23.87
N LYS A 277 -34.84 20.81 -23.94
CA LYS A 277 -33.64 21.68 -23.89
C LYS A 277 -33.53 22.79 -22.83
N ALA A 278 -32.51 22.64 -21.97
CA ALA A 278 -31.72 23.77 -21.50
C ALA A 278 -30.23 23.38 -21.46
N SER A 279 -29.49 23.78 -22.49
CA SER A 279 -28.04 23.91 -22.47
C SER A 279 -27.64 25.10 -21.58
N PRO A 280 -26.49 25.07 -20.89
CA PRO A 280 -26.04 26.18 -20.06
C PRO A 280 -25.67 27.42 -20.93
N PRO A 281 -25.85 28.65 -20.41
CA PRO A 281 -25.57 29.87 -21.17
C PRO A 281 -24.06 30.13 -21.28
N SER A 282 -23.63 30.52 -22.49
CA SER A 282 -22.30 31.06 -22.79
C SER A 282 -22.12 32.48 -22.21
N PRO A 283 -20.88 32.90 -21.85
CA PRO A 283 -20.62 34.20 -21.27
C PRO A 283 -20.75 35.35 -22.29
N PRO A 284 -21.02 36.60 -21.85
CA PRO A 284 -21.21 37.73 -22.74
C PRO A 284 -19.87 38.28 -23.27
N ASP A 285 -19.84 38.55 -24.57
CA ASP A 285 -18.78 39.26 -25.26
C ASP A 285 -18.62 40.71 -24.75
N SER A 286 -17.37 41.12 -24.58
CA SER A 286 -17.00 42.50 -24.27
C SER A 286 -17.10 43.36 -25.54
N PRO A 287 -17.64 44.58 -25.51
CA PRO A 287 -17.62 45.44 -26.68
C PRO A 287 -16.24 46.09 -26.85
N VAL A 288 -15.72 45.98 -28.06
CA VAL A 288 -14.57 46.71 -28.59
C VAL A 288 -14.92 48.20 -28.68
N VAL A 289 -14.08 49.05 -28.06
CA VAL A 289 -13.58 50.32 -28.62
C VAL A 289 -12.10 50.42 -28.24
#